data_AF-S7PRV4-F1
#
_entry.id   AF-S7PRV4-F1
#
_cell.length_a   1.000
_cell.length_b   1.000
_cell.length_c   1.000
_cell.angle_alpha   90.00
_cell.angle_beta   90.00
_cell.angle_gamma   90.00
#
_symmetry.space_group_name_H-M   'P 1'
#
loop_
_entity.id
_entity.type
_entity.pdbx_description
1 polymer ?
#
loop_
_entity_poly.entity_id
_entity_poly.type
_entity_poly.pdbx_seq_one_letter_code
_entity_poly.pdbx_strand_id
1 'polypeptide(L)'
;MQLEIECIRLKRERNQLLPVQRLPAELLLQIINLAWTDCAPRHWEPVFLVGVTHVCSYWREISLTASQLWSRICLKNPRYFA
;
A
#
# COMPACT_ATOMS: atom_id res chain seq x y z
N MET A 1 11.28 20.27 13.12
CA MET A 1 10.63 19.39 14.12
C MET A 1 9.16 19.75 14.38
N GLN A 2 8.81 20.89 14.98
CA GLN A 2 7.41 21.19 15.36
C GLN A 2 6.48 21.41 14.14
N LEU A 3 6.95 22.11 13.11
CA LEU A 3 6.22 22.31 11.84
C LEU A 3 6.01 21.01 11.05
N GLU A 4 6.94 20.06 11.14
CA GLU A 4 6.85 18.78 10.43
C GLU A 4 5.78 17.88 11.06
N ILE A 5 5.72 17.86 12.39
CA ILE A 5 4.67 17.15 13.14
C ILE A 5 3.29 17.68 12.75
N GLU A 6 3.15 19.00 12.68
CA GLU A 6 1.88 19.63 12.31
C GLU A 6 1.48 19.33 10.86
N CYS A 7 2.43 19.36 9.92
CA CYS A 7 2.20 18.92 8.55
C CYS A 7 1.72 17.46 8.47
N ILE A 8 2.32 16.57 9.27
CA ILE A 8 1.92 15.15 9.33
C ILE A 8 0.50 15.01 9.89
N ARG A 9 0.16 15.76 10.95
CA ARG A 9 -1.18 15.77 11.55
C ARG A 9 -2.25 16.19 10.53
N LEU A 10 -2.06 17.33 9.87
CA LEU A 10 -3.00 17.84 8.87
C LEU A 10 -3.17 16.89 7.68
N LYS A 11 -2.09 16.23 7.23
CA LYS A 11 -2.18 15.20 6.18
C LYS A 11 -3.02 14.01 6.61
N ARG A 12 -2.89 13.55 7.86
CA ARG A 12 -3.70 12.44 8.41
C ARG A 12 -5.18 12.81 8.49
N GLU A 13 -5.50 14.00 9.00
CA GLU A 13 -6.89 14.49 9.09
C GLU A 13 -7.51 14.63 7.71
N ARG A 14 -6.79 15.23 6.75
CA ARG A 14 -7.25 15.30 5.37
C ARG A 14 -7.52 13.91 4.77
N ASN A 15 -6.63 12.95 5.02
CA ASN A 15 -6.81 11.59 4.51
C ASN A 15 -8.06 10.92 5.10
N GLN A 16 -8.42 11.18 6.36
CA GLN A 16 -9.67 10.67 6.97
C GLN A 16 -10.94 11.19 6.28
N LEU A 17 -10.86 12.31 5.58
CA LEU A 17 -11.98 12.85 4.80
C LEU A 17 -12.14 12.17 3.43
N LEU A 18 -11.13 11.45 2.95
CA LEU A 18 -11.17 10.80 1.64
C LEU A 18 -12.12 9.59 1.65
N PRO A 19 -12.91 9.35 0.59
CA PRO A 19 -13.83 8.21 0.52
C PRO A 19 -13.13 6.86 0.75
N VAL A 20 -11.92 6.70 0.22
CA VAL A 20 -11.15 5.45 0.35
C VAL A 20 -10.75 5.12 1.79
N GLN A 21 -10.67 6.14 2.65
CA GLN A 21 -10.31 5.99 4.06
C GLN A 21 -11.50 5.60 4.94
N ARG A 22 -12.72 5.62 4.36
CA ARG A 22 -13.98 5.20 5.01
C ARG A 22 -14.38 3.78 4.62
N LEU A 23 -13.63 3.12 3.74
CA LEU A 23 -13.87 1.74 3.39
C LEU A 23 -13.59 0.83 4.60
N PRO A 24 -14.41 -0.20 4.82
CA PRO A 24 -14.04 -1.32 5.68
C PRO A 24 -12.70 -1.91 5.24
N ALA A 25 -11.93 -2.44 6.20
CA ALA A 25 -10.60 -2.97 5.94
C ALA A 25 -10.65 -4.12 4.91
N GLU A 26 -11.72 -4.91 4.94
CA GLU A 26 -11.98 -6.03 4.04
C GLU A 26 -12.11 -5.57 2.59
N LEU A 27 -12.84 -4.46 2.35
CA LEU A 27 -13.02 -3.94 1.00
C LEU A 27 -11.73 -3.31 0.47
N LEU A 28 -11.00 -2.58 1.32
CA LEU A 28 -9.70 -2.04 0.93
C LEU A 28 -8.74 -3.18 0.55
N LEU A 29 -8.72 -4.26 1.34
CA LEU A 29 -7.89 -5.42 1.09
C LEU A 29 -8.27 -6.15 -0.20
N GLN A 30 -9.56 -6.29 -0.49
CA GLN A 30 -10.04 -6.85 -1.76
C GLN A 30 -9.58 -6.01 -2.95
N ILE A 31 -9.67 -4.68 -2.86
CA ILE A 31 -9.21 -3.76 -3.92
C ILE A 31 -7.71 -3.91 -4.14
N ILE A 32 -6.91 -3.91 -3.07
CA ILE A 32 -5.45 -4.09 -3.15
C ILE A 32 -5.11 -5.44 -3.78
N ASN A 33 -5.81 -6.50 -3.38
CA ASN A 33 -5.58 -7.84 -3.91
C ASN A 33 -5.91 -7.93 -5.40
N LEU A 34 -7.05 -7.41 -5.85
CA LEU A 34 -7.42 -7.36 -7.27
C LEU A 34 -6.39 -6.55 -8.07
N ALA A 35 -5.96 -5.39 -7.55
CA ALA A 35 -4.95 -4.58 -8.20
C ALA A 35 -3.61 -5.32 -8.31
N TRP A 36 -3.24 -6.10 -7.29
CA TRP A 36 -2.03 -6.91 -7.25
C TRP A 36 -2.07 -8.11 -8.20
N THR A 37 -3.18 -8.87 -8.23
CA THR A 37 -3.26 -10.11 -8.99
C THR A 37 -3.60 -9.90 -10.46
N ASP A 38 -4.44 -8.91 -10.76
CA ASP A 38 -5.08 -8.81 -12.07
C ASP A 38 -4.60 -7.60 -12.87
N CYS A 39 -4.22 -6.51 -12.18
CA CYS A 39 -3.88 -5.24 -12.81
C CYS A 39 -2.37 -4.91 -12.80
N ALA A 40 -1.59 -5.48 -11.88
CA ALA A 40 -0.18 -5.14 -11.74
C ALA A 40 0.62 -5.62 -12.97
N PRO A 41 1.28 -4.71 -13.71
CA PRO A 41 2.15 -5.13 -14.81
C PRO A 41 3.27 -6.04 -14.29
N ARG A 42 3.67 -7.08 -15.05
CA ARG A 42 4.71 -8.05 -14.65
C ARG A 42 6.08 -7.44 -14.27
N HIS A 43 6.31 -6.17 -14.60
CA HIS A 43 7.52 -5.43 -14.28
C HIS A 43 7.40 -4.54 -13.03
N TRP A 44 6.19 -4.32 -12.49
CA TRP A 44 5.94 -3.62 -11.22
C TRP A 44 5.80 -4.58 -10.02
N GLU A 45 5.78 -5.88 -10.29
CA GLU A 45 5.70 -6.96 -9.30
C GLU A 45 6.61 -6.76 -8.07
N PRO A 46 7.89 -6.35 -8.18
CA PRO A 46 8.77 -6.33 -7.01
C PRO A 46 8.42 -5.23 -6.00
N VAL A 47 7.69 -4.18 -6.41
CA VAL A 47 7.55 -2.95 -5.61
C VAL A 47 6.11 -2.51 -5.38
N PHE A 48 5.12 -3.09 -6.05
CA PHE A 48 3.72 -2.66 -5.93
C PHE A 48 3.22 -2.70 -4.48
N LEU A 49 3.31 -3.86 -3.82
CA LEU A 49 2.84 -4.02 -2.43
C LEU A 49 3.61 -3.12 -1.46
N VAL A 50 4.90 -2.91 -1.70
CA VAL A 50 5.70 -1.93 -0.95
C VAL A 50 5.11 -0.54 -1.16
N GLY A 51 4.86 -0.11 -2.40
CA GLY A 51 4.23 1.17 -2.71
C GLY A 51 2.88 1.37 -1.99
N VAL A 52 2.03 0.33 -1.95
CA VAL A 52 0.76 0.34 -1.21
C VAL A 52 0.97 0.63 0.27
N THR A 53 1.99 0.05 0.92
CA THR A 53 2.31 0.33 2.34
C THR A 53 2.81 1.75 2.62
N HIS A 54 3.13 2.52 1.57
CA HIS A 54 3.62 3.90 1.68
C HIS A 54 2.56 4.96 1.31
N VAL A 55 1.34 4.57 0.96
CA VAL A 55 0.24 5.51 0.65
C VAL A 55 -0.19 6.31 1.89
N CYS A 56 -0.54 5.62 2.98
CA CYS A 56 -0.84 6.23 4.27
C CYS A 56 -0.68 5.20 5.41
N SER A 57 -0.78 5.65 6.67
CA SER A 57 -0.64 4.77 7.83
C SER A 57 -1.69 3.67 7.90
N TYR A 58 -2.94 3.95 7.47
CA TYR A 58 -4.01 2.96 7.46
C TYR A 58 -3.79 1.86 6.41
N TRP A 59 -3.37 2.23 5.20
CA TRP A 59 -3.03 1.28 4.15
C TRP A 59 -1.85 0.41 4.55
N ARG A 60 -0.85 1.00 5.24
CA ARG A 60 0.26 0.26 5.82
C ARG A 60 -0.20 -0.80 6.81
N GLU A 61 -1.04 -0.41 7.77
CA GLU A 61 -1.55 -1.30 8.82
C GLU A 61 -2.30 -2.50 8.21
N ILE A 62 -3.26 -2.24 7.32
CA ILE A 62 -4.04 -3.30 6.67
C ILE A 62 -3.18 -4.19 5.78
N SER A 63 -2.31 -3.58 4.98
CA SER A 63 -1.50 -4.36 4.02
C SER A 63 -0.47 -5.24 4.72
N LEU A 64 0.12 -4.78 5.82
CA LEU A 64 1.11 -5.56 6.57
C LEU A 64 0.48 -6.65 7.44
N THR A 65 -0.77 -6.48 7.87
CA THR A 65 -1.51 -7.50 8.63
C THR A 65 -2.11 -8.60 7.74
N ALA A 66 -2.35 -8.31 6.47
CA ALA A 66 -2.89 -9.26 5.50
C ALA A 66 -1.81 -10.17 4.89
N SER A 67 -1.57 -11.33 5.52
CA SER A 67 -0.57 -12.31 5.07
C SER A 67 -0.78 -12.81 3.64
N GLN A 68 -2.02 -12.84 3.14
CA GLN A 68 -2.34 -13.27 1.78
C GLN A 68 -1.68 -12.42 0.69
N LEU A 69 -1.48 -11.11 0.93
CA LEU A 69 -0.83 -10.22 -0.03
C LEU A 69 0.63 -10.60 -0.24
N TRP A 70 1.29 -11.06 0.83
CA TRP A 70 2.72 -11.38 0.86
C TRP A 70 3.01 -12.86 0.56
N SER A 71 1.99 -13.65 0.21
CA SER A 71 2.13 -15.06 -0.14
C SER A 71 2.91 -15.29 -1.43
N ARG A 72 2.98 -14.29 -2.31
CA ARG A 72 3.71 -14.33 -3.59
C ARG A 72 4.79 -13.25 -3.60
N ILE A 73 6.05 -13.66 -3.47
CA ILE A 73 7.20 -12.76 -3.46
C ILE A 73 7.98 -12.91 -4.76
N CYS A 74 8.00 -11.88 -5.60
CA CYS A 74 8.78 -11.86 -6.83
C CYS A 74 10.22 -11.42 -6.56
N LEU A 75 11.15 -12.37 -6.60
CA LEU A 75 12.59 -12.13 -6.48
C LEU A 75 13.21 -11.72 -7.83
N LYS A 76 12.67 -10.69 -8.48
CA LYS A 76 13.34 -10.08 -9.63
C LYS A 76 14.29 -9.00 -9.12
N ASN A 77 15.57 -9.32 -9.07
CA ASN A 77 16.59 -8.34 -8.77
C ASN A 77 17.09 -7.71 -10.08
N PRO A 78 16.76 -6.44 -10.37
CA PRO A 78 17.19 -5.79 -11.61
C PRO A 78 18.71 -5.65 -11.73
N ARG A 79 19.49 -5.91 -10.67
CA ARG A 79 20.96 -5.95 -10.73
C ARG A 79 21.53 -7.26 -11.28
N TYR A 80 20.76 -8.35 -11.31
CA TYR A 80 21.25 -9.70 -11.67
C TYR A 80 20.57 -10.32 -12.89
N PHE A 81 19.53 -9.68 -13.42
CA PHE A 81 18.91 -10.08 -14.68
C PHE A 81 19.30 -9.06 -15.75
N ALA A 82 20.39 -9.37 -16.47
CA ALA A 82 20.74 -8.77 -17.76
C ALA A 82 20.06 -9.56 -18.88
#